data_AF-V9DYG9-F1
#
_entry.id   AF-V9DYG9-F1
#
_cell.length_a   1.000
_cell.length_b   1.000
_cell.length_c   1.000
_cell.angle_alpha   90.00
_cell.angle_beta   90.00
_cell.angle_gamma   90.00
#
_symmetry.space_group_name_H-M   'P 1'
#
loop_
_entity.id
_entity.type
_entity.pdbx_description
1 polymer ?
#
loop_
_entity_poly.entity_id
_entity_poly.type
_entity_poly.pdbx_seq_one_letter_code
_entity_poly.pdbx_strand_id
1 'polypeptide(L)'
;MGVSLHTVPNQPNRILNIKDIHNVICDNDVHYFRTRLVEIEKTQNSHDGRVLPMPCILDVEQFCHERNLLLHGDGARLVNTSVASGIPMDDLVPRSRSV
;
A
#
# COMPACT_ATOMS: atom_id res chain seq x y z
N MET A 1 1.48 24.77 -4.39
CA MET A 1 2.02 23.58 -3.70
C MET A 1 1.06 22.43 -3.98
N GLY A 2 1.55 21.27 -4.40
CA GLY A 2 0.74 20.13 -4.80
C GLY A 2 1.39 18.81 -4.37
N VAL A 3 0.75 17.70 -4.69
CA VAL A 3 1.27 16.35 -4.44
C VAL A 3 1.73 15.76 -5.77
N SER A 4 2.88 15.09 -5.77
CA SER A 4 3.33 14.26 -6.90
C SER A 4 3.02 12.80 -6.60
N LEU A 5 2.54 12.06 -7.59
CA LEU A 5 2.21 10.65 -7.48
C LEU A 5 3.14 9.84 -8.37
N HIS A 6 3.76 8.81 -7.80
CA HIS A 6 4.47 7.79 -8.55
C HIS A 6 3.71 6.47 -8.43
N THR A 7 3.21 5.98 -9.57
CA THR A 7 2.46 4.73 -9.61
C THR A 7 3.40 3.54 -9.65
N VAL A 8 3.12 2.53 -8.84
CA VAL A 8 3.82 1.25 -8.85
C VAL A 8 2.97 0.26 -9.67
N PRO A 9 3.55 -0.44 -10.66
CA PRO A 9 2.81 -1.44 -11.41
C PRO A 9 2.41 -2.61 -10.51
N ASN A 10 1.19 -3.10 -10.70
CA ASN A 10 0.82 -4.37 -10.10
C ASN A 10 1.46 -5.53 -10.86
N GLN A 11 1.96 -6.50 -10.12
CA GLN A 11 2.55 -7.69 -10.72
C GLN A 11 1.45 -8.65 -11.22
N PRO A 12 1.73 -9.52 -12.22
CA PRO A 12 0.75 -10.49 -12.73
C PRO A 12 0.24 -11.48 -11.67
N ASN A 13 1.07 -11.75 -10.66
CA ASN A 13 0.71 -12.55 -9.48
C ASN A 13 -0.13 -11.76 -8.45
N ARG A 14 -0.49 -10.51 -8.77
CA ARG A 14 -1.41 -9.64 -8.01
C ARG A 14 -0.86 -9.24 -6.64
N ILE A 15 0.45 -9.05 -6.58
CA ILE A 15 1.20 -8.62 -5.41
C ILE A 15 1.91 -7.31 -5.74
N LEU A 16 2.12 -6.47 -4.73
CA LEU A 16 3.00 -5.32 -4.83
C LEU A 16 4.42 -5.76 -4.49
N ASN A 17 5.32 -5.70 -5.46
CA ASN A 17 6.72 -6.05 -5.22
C ASN A 17 7.43 -4.89 -4.52
N ILE A 18 8.02 -5.17 -3.36
CA ILE A 18 8.76 -4.19 -2.56
C ILE A 18 9.88 -3.52 -3.37
N LYS A 19 10.50 -4.23 -4.31
CA LYS A 19 11.52 -3.64 -5.19
C LYS A 19 10.96 -2.53 -6.07
N ASP A 20 9.74 -2.68 -6.57
CA ASP A 20 9.12 -1.67 -7.42
C ASP A 20 8.72 -0.43 -6.59
N ILE A 21 8.25 -0.64 -5.36
CA ILE A 21 7.98 0.45 -4.40
C ILE A 21 9.29 1.18 -4.06
N HIS A 22 10.37 0.44 -3.82
CA HIS A 22 11.67 1.03 -3.54
C HIS A 22 12.19 1.91 -4.68
N ASN A 23 12.04 1.46 -5.93
CA ASN A 23 12.56 2.17 -7.09
C ASN A 23 11.86 3.52 -7.37
N VAL A 24 10.65 3.72 -6.84
CA VAL A 24 9.90 4.96 -7.02
C VAL A 24 10.01 5.93 -5.85
N ILE A 25 10.64 5.53 -4.75
CA ILE A 25 10.87 6.40 -3.60
C ILE A 25 11.97 7.40 -3.94
N CYS A 26 11.63 8.68 -3.79
CA CYS A 26 12.57 9.76 -3.88
C CYS A 26 13.03 10.12 -2.47
N ASP A 27 14.31 9.86 -2.21
CA ASP A 27 14.99 10.29 -0.99
C ASP A 27 15.10 11.82 -0.92
N ASN A 28 15.56 12.32 0.23
CA ASN A 28 15.61 13.76 0.53
C ASN A 28 16.68 14.49 -0.29
N ASP A 29 16.36 14.77 -1.55
CA ASP A 29 17.16 15.53 -2.51
C ASP A 29 16.42 16.82 -2.91
N VAL A 30 17.14 17.93 -3.02
CA VAL A 30 16.57 19.27 -3.31
C VAL A 30 15.97 19.38 -4.72
N HIS A 31 16.34 18.48 -5.63
CA HIS A 31 15.85 18.43 -7.01
C HIS A 31 14.59 17.57 -7.17
N TYR A 32 14.24 16.77 -6.17
CA TYR A 32 13.10 15.85 -6.19
C TYR A 32 12.11 16.15 -5.08
N PHE A 33 10.88 15.66 -5.24
CA PHE A 33 9.92 15.68 -4.15
C PHE A 33 10.30 14.59 -3.14
N ARG A 34 10.06 14.84 -1.86
CA ARG A 34 10.31 13.84 -0.82
C ARG A 34 9.11 12.90 -0.72
N THR A 35 9.34 11.59 -0.85
CA THR A 35 8.27 10.61 -0.60
C THR A 35 7.90 10.60 0.89
N ARG A 36 6.60 10.61 1.19
CA ARG A 36 6.06 10.68 2.57
C ARG A 36 4.98 9.65 2.86
N LEU A 37 4.28 9.15 1.84
CA LEU A 37 3.13 8.28 1.94
C LEU A 37 3.21 7.20 0.86
N VAL A 38 2.92 5.96 1.26
CA VAL A 38 2.58 4.85 0.37
C VAL A 38 1.08 4.60 0.53
N GLU A 39 0.38 4.45 -0.59
CA GLU A 39 -1.04 4.13 -0.62
C GLU A 39 -1.23 2.77 -1.28
N ILE A 40 -2.01 1.89 -0.65
CA ILE A 40 -2.39 0.59 -1.19
C ILE A 40 -3.91 0.46 -1.26
N GLU A 41 -4.44 -0.05 -2.37
CA GLU A 41 -5.85 -0.41 -2.50
C GLU A 41 -6.05 -1.86 -2.05
N LYS A 42 -6.80 -2.10 -0.96
CA LYS A 42 -6.95 -3.46 -0.39
C LYS A 42 -7.77 -4.40 -1.26
N THR A 43 -8.75 -3.85 -1.98
CA THR A 43 -9.45 -4.53 -3.08
C THR A 43 -9.01 -3.89 -4.37
N GLN A 44 -8.05 -4.48 -5.07
CA GLN A 44 -7.57 -3.83 -6.29
C GLN A 44 -8.66 -3.87 -7.35
N ASN A 45 -9.28 -2.74 -7.64
CA ASN A 45 -10.34 -2.65 -8.64
C ASN A 45 -9.79 -2.98 -10.04
N SER A 46 -8.49 -2.70 -10.27
CA SER A 46 -7.74 -3.13 -11.46
C SER A 46 -7.57 -4.66 -11.59
N HIS A 47 -7.84 -5.42 -10.51
CA HIS A 47 -7.85 -6.89 -10.49
C HIS A 47 -9.21 -7.46 -10.13
N ASP A 48 -10.29 -6.85 -10.64
CA ASP A 48 -11.66 -7.37 -10.46
C ASP A 48 -12.09 -7.39 -8.98
N GLY A 49 -11.61 -6.40 -8.20
CA GLY A 49 -11.95 -6.23 -6.79
C GLY A 49 -11.29 -7.24 -5.85
N ARG A 50 -10.26 -7.96 -6.30
CA ARG A 50 -9.59 -9.00 -5.50
C ARG A 50 -8.79 -8.41 -4.35
N VAL A 51 -8.79 -9.19 -3.25
CA VAL A 51 -8.10 -8.87 -2.01
C VAL A 51 -6.59 -9.04 -2.16
N LEU A 52 -5.81 -8.04 -1.78
CA LEU A 52 -4.36 -8.17 -1.63
C LEU A 52 -4.04 -9.21 -0.53
N PRO A 53 -3.12 -10.16 -0.77
CA PRO A 53 -2.74 -11.12 0.24
C PRO A 53 -2.16 -10.44 1.49
N MET A 54 -2.56 -10.88 2.69
CA MET A 54 -2.04 -10.33 3.95
C MET A 54 -0.51 -10.30 4.05
N PRO A 55 0.25 -11.34 3.61
CA PRO A 55 1.71 -11.28 3.63
C PRO A 55 2.26 -10.09 2.82
N CYS A 56 1.65 -9.78 1.67
CA CYS A 56 2.04 -8.63 0.86
C CYS A 56 1.79 -7.31 1.61
N ILE A 57 0.66 -7.18 2.31
CA ILE A 57 0.33 -5.98 3.09
C ILE A 57 1.35 -5.79 4.22
N LEU A 58 1.71 -6.87 4.92
CA LEU A 58 2.71 -6.85 5.99
C LEU A 58 4.10 -6.49 5.47
N ASP A 59 4.49 -6.99 4.29
CA ASP A 59 5.78 -6.63 3.66
C ASP A 59 5.84 -5.13 3.35
N VAL A 60 4.75 -4.54 2.84
CA VAL A 60 4.67 -3.09 2.56
C VAL A 60 4.69 -2.29 3.85
N GLU A 61 3.98 -2.74 4.88
CA GLU A 61 3.96 -2.11 6.20
C GLU A 61 5.35 -2.07 6.84
N GLN A 62 6.05 -3.20 6.85
CA GLN A 62 7.41 -3.29 7.36
C GLN A 62 8.35 -2.37 6.57
N PHE A 63 8.24 -2.37 5.25
CA PHE A 63 9.04 -1.52 4.38
C PHE A 63 8.83 -0.02 4.65
N CYS A 64 7.58 0.39 4.87
CA CYS A 64 7.25 1.78 5.22
C CYS A 64 7.78 2.16 6.60
N HIS A 65 7.64 1.27 7.57
CA HIS A 65 8.13 1.47 8.93
C HIS A 65 9.65 1.69 8.97
N GLU A 66 10.43 0.85 8.26
CA GLU A 66 11.89 0.99 8.15
C GLU A 66 12.34 2.32 7.53
N ARG A 67 11.50 2.93 6.69
CA ARG A 67 11.81 4.16 5.94
C ARG A 67 11.13 5.40 6.50
N ASN A 68 10.45 5.29 7.64
CA ASN A 68 9.65 6.37 8.24
C ASN A 68 8.62 6.97 7.25
N LEU A 69 8.03 6.12 6.40
CA LEU A 69 6.95 6.48 5.49
C LEU A 69 5.59 6.18 6.15
N LEU A 70 4.60 7.00 5.83
CA LEU A 70 3.21 6.71 6.17
C LEU A 70 2.67 5.63 5.24
N LEU A 71 1.75 4.81 5.74
CA LEU A 71 1.01 3.83 4.93
C LEU A 71 -0.48 4.12 5.08
N HIS A 72 -1.15 4.39 3.97
CA HIS A 72 -2.61 4.44 3.90
C HIS A 72 -3.11 3.23 3.12
N GLY A 73 -4.05 2.49 3.68
CA GLY A 73 -4.69 1.39 2.97
C GLY A 73 -6.14 1.75 2.66
N ASP A 74 -6.44 2.11 1.41
CA ASP A 74 -7.79 2.45 0.96
C ASP A 74 -8.74 1.29 1.30
N GLY A 75 -9.70 1.63 2.17
CA GLY A 75 -10.68 0.73 2.74
C GLY A 75 -12.07 0.86 2.12
N ALA A 76 -12.22 1.49 0.95
CA ALA A 76 -13.51 1.71 0.30
C ALA A 76 -14.36 0.43 0.18
N ARG A 77 -13.73 -0.75 0.14
CA ARG A 77 -14.39 -2.07 0.13
C ARG A 77 -13.89 -3.02 1.21
N LEU A 78 -13.43 -2.50 2.35
CA LEU A 78 -12.89 -3.29 3.47
C LEU A 78 -13.88 -4.37 3.96
N VAL A 79 -15.18 -4.06 3.98
CA VAL A 79 -16.24 -5.01 4.35
C VAL A 79 -16.26 -6.20 3.38
N ASN A 80 -16.17 -5.96 2.07
CA ASN A 80 -16.09 -7.00 1.05
C ASN A 80 -14.84 -7.86 1.23
N THR A 81 -13.71 -7.22 1.55
CA THR A 81 -12.45 -7.91 1.87
C THR A 81 -12.62 -8.86 3.04
N SER A 82 -13.24 -8.38 4.15
CA SER A 82 -13.48 -9.18 5.34
C SER A 82 -14.37 -10.39 5.05
N VAL A 83 -15.48 -10.18 4.35
CA VAL A 83 -16.40 -11.27 3.96
C VAL A 83 -15.72 -12.28 3.03
N ALA A 84 -14.93 -11.82 2.06
CA ALA A 84 -14.28 -12.70 1.08
C ALA A 84 -13.09 -13.48 1.66
N SER A 85 -12.35 -12.89 2.60
CA SER A 85 -11.16 -13.51 3.22
C SER A 85 -11.46 -14.27 4.51
N GLY A 86 -12.61 -14.02 5.14
CA GLY A 86 -12.94 -14.54 6.47
C GLY A 86 -12.16 -13.88 7.62
N ILE A 87 -11.40 -12.82 7.34
CA ILE A 87 -10.57 -12.11 8.31
C ILE A 87 -11.39 -10.97 8.94
N PRO A 88 -11.39 -10.80 10.28
CA PRO A 88 -12.04 -9.66 10.93
C PRO A 88 -11.53 -8.32 10.38
N MET A 89 -12.41 -7.33 10.25
CA MET A 89 -12.02 -6.01 9.71
C MET A 89 -10.87 -5.37 10.50
N ASP A 90 -10.85 -5.54 11.82
CA ASP A 90 -9.79 -5.01 12.69
C ASP A 90 -8.40 -5.56 12.34
N ASP A 91 -8.33 -6.79 11.83
CA ASP A 91 -7.08 -7.43 11.40
C ASP A 91 -6.67 -7.06 9.97
N LEU A 92 -7.59 -6.47 9.19
CA LEU A 92 -7.33 -5.99 7.83
C LEU A 92 -6.88 -4.52 7.77
N VAL A 93 -6.91 -3.80 8.89
CA VAL A 93 -6.42 -2.43 8.97
C VAL A 93 -4.91 -2.45 9.33
N PRO A 94 -4.03 -1.81 8.52
CA PRO A 94 -2.62 -1.68 8.85
C PRO A 94 -2.46 -1.04 10.22
N ARG A 95 -1.53 -1.57 11.03
CA ARG A 95 -1.27 -1.09 12.40
C ARG A 95 -0.32 0.10 12.42
N SER A 96 0.46 0.28 11.35
CA SER A 96 1.27 1.45 11.09
C SER A 96 0.38 2.67 10.86
N ARG A 97 0.87 3.86 11.27
CA ARG A 97 0.12 5.13 11.32
C ARG A 97 -0.68 5.37 10.03
N SER A 98 -1.94 4.96 10.07
CA SER A 98 -2.99 5.39 9.16
C SER A 98 -3.32 6.83 9.55
N VAL A 99 -3.01 7.77 8.66
CA VAL A 99 -3.54 9.14 8.74
C VAL A 99 -5.01 9.17 8.33
#